data_AF-A0A838QGG7-F1
#
_entry.id   AF-A0A838QGG7-F1
#
_cell.length_a   1.000
_cell.length_b   1.000
_cell.length_c   1.000
_cell.angle_alpha   90.00
_cell.angle_beta   90.00
_cell.angle_gamma   90.00
#
_symmetry.space_group_name_H-M   'P 1'
#
loop_
_entity.id
_entity.type
_entity.pdbx_description
1 polymer ?
#
loop_
_entity_poly.entity_id
_entity_poly.type
_entity_poly.pdbx_seq_one_letter_code
_entity_poly.pdbx_strand_id
1 'polypeptide(L)'
;MPDHSLIPHRSEYYVQTGSMFENPYGVPHDEIVAQLMEMPSEVAAQVIFGKYVESSGLVFSGDLIQMFVDREAEYYGGAWERQHRITSDRWYSEQDVQMAKQLPWANRRLRYAIGIDFARQTDFTVIFVLDILQRPARVVYYKRLNRVPWESIYREVGRALHLFGASALCDSTGMAGDVIMDNLDSRLYCPVHD
;
A
#
# COMPACT_ATOMS: atom_id res chain seq x y z
N MET A 1 14.88 46.95 -0.62
CA MET A 1 15.14 45.97 -1.69
C MET A 1 15.69 44.71 -1.03
N PRO A 2 15.28 43.50 -1.44
CA PRO A 2 15.81 42.27 -0.86
C PRO A 2 17.32 42.18 -1.12
N ASP A 3 18.07 41.71 -0.12
CA ASP A 3 19.52 41.52 -0.19
C ASP A 3 19.85 40.31 -1.06
N HIS A 4 20.37 40.57 -2.26
CA HIS A 4 20.73 39.54 -3.23
C HIS A 4 21.93 38.68 -2.80
N SER A 5 22.69 39.09 -1.76
CA SER A 5 23.82 38.31 -1.22
C SER A 5 23.40 37.06 -0.44
N LEU A 6 22.11 36.96 -0.08
CA LEU A 6 21.53 35.82 0.62
C LEU A 6 20.94 34.76 -0.33
N ILE A 7 20.96 34.99 -1.64
CA ILE A 7 20.51 34.01 -2.62
C ILE A 7 21.64 33.00 -2.83
N PRO A 8 21.48 31.72 -2.46
CA PRO A 8 22.53 30.73 -2.63
C PRO A 8 22.92 30.66 -4.11
N HIS A 9 24.22 30.75 -4.41
CA HIS A 9 24.72 30.60 -5.77
C HIS A 9 24.46 29.16 -6.21
N ARG A 10 23.36 28.94 -6.94
CA ARG A 10 23.09 27.66 -7.60
C ARG A 10 23.88 27.64 -8.90
N SER A 11 24.51 26.50 -9.20
CA SER A 11 25.08 26.26 -10.53
C SER A 11 23.97 26.38 -11.58
N GLU A 12 24.29 26.95 -12.73
CA GLU A 12 23.37 26.96 -13.87
C GLU A 12 23.32 25.56 -14.46
N TYR A 13 22.12 25.03 -14.65
CA TYR A 13 21.87 23.74 -15.28
C TYR A 13 21.07 23.97 -16.56
N TYR A 14 21.42 23.23 -17.61
CA TYR A 14 20.61 23.12 -18.82
C TYR A 14 19.73 21.88 -18.72
N VAL A 15 18.42 22.07 -18.85
CA VAL A 15 17.46 20.97 -18.91
C VAL A 15 16.98 20.85 -20.35
N GLN A 16 17.20 19.67 -20.93
CA GLN A 16 16.64 19.32 -22.22
C GLN A 16 15.41 18.44 -22.01
N THR A 17 14.34 18.76 -22.72
CA THR A 17 13.12 17.95 -22.82
C THR A 17 12.88 17.61 -24.28
N GLY A 18 12.40 16.42 -24.57
CA GLY A 18 12.12 16.01 -25.94
C GLY A 18 11.33 14.71 -25.98
N SER A 19 10.68 14.48 -27.11
CA SER A 19 9.93 13.26 -27.40
C SER A 19 10.75 12.26 -28.23
N MET A 20 10.26 11.02 -28.35
CA MET A 20 10.87 10.02 -29.23
C MET A 20 10.98 10.50 -30.69
N PHE A 21 10.09 11.40 -31.12
CA PHE A 21 10.11 11.99 -32.47
C PHE A 21 11.31 12.90 -32.74
N GLU A 22 11.99 13.38 -31.70
CA GLU A 22 13.12 14.31 -31.84
C GLU A 22 14.46 13.58 -31.95
N ASN A 23 14.49 12.25 -31.80
CA ASN A 23 15.70 11.45 -31.97
C ASN A 23 15.84 10.96 -33.42
N PRO A 24 16.72 11.56 -34.25
CA PRO A 24 16.89 11.16 -35.65
C PRO A 24 17.51 9.78 -35.83
N TYR A 25 18.06 9.19 -34.75
CA TYR A 25 18.64 7.85 -34.72
C TYR A 25 17.80 6.90 -33.84
N GLY A 26 16.60 7.33 -33.45
CA GLY A 26 15.69 6.59 -32.58
C GLY A 26 14.79 5.63 -33.35
N VAL A 27 13.64 5.35 -32.74
CA VAL A 27 12.60 4.51 -33.34
C VAL A 27 12.05 5.20 -34.61
N PRO A 28 11.84 4.49 -35.72
CA PRO A 28 11.21 5.04 -36.92
C PRO A 28 9.87 5.73 -36.63
N HIS A 29 9.59 6.83 -37.32
CA HIS A 29 8.39 7.64 -37.07
C HIS A 29 7.07 6.86 -37.20
N ASP A 30 6.99 5.95 -38.17
CA ASP A 30 5.84 5.10 -38.41
C ASP A 30 5.62 4.10 -37.26
N GLU A 31 6.69 3.54 -36.69
CA GLU A 31 6.62 2.71 -35.50
C GLU A 31 6.17 3.51 -34.26
N ILE A 32 6.65 4.74 -34.09
CA ILE A 32 6.20 5.61 -32.99
C ILE A 32 4.68 5.91 -33.13
N VAL A 33 4.20 6.17 -34.34
CA VAL A 33 2.77 6.39 -34.60
C VAL A 33 1.95 5.14 -34.34
N ALA A 34 2.45 3.96 -34.72
CA ALA A 34 1.79 2.69 -34.41
C ALA A 34 1.66 2.50 -32.89
N GLN A 35 2.74 2.71 -32.13
CA GLN A 35 2.72 2.65 -30.66
C GLN A 35 1.72 3.64 -30.05
N LEU A 36 1.65 4.87 -30.59
CA LEU A 36 0.72 5.89 -30.12
C LEU A 36 -0.76 5.47 -30.29
N MET A 37 -1.08 4.70 -31.32
CA MET A 37 -2.44 4.22 -31.59
C MET A 37 -2.82 3.00 -30.75
N GLU A 38 -1.84 2.20 -30.34
CA GLU A 38 -2.06 0.99 -29.55
C GLU A 38 -2.05 1.24 -28.03
N MET A 39 -1.28 2.23 -27.57
CA MET A 39 -1.12 2.52 -26.15
C MET A 39 -2.25 3.38 -25.59
N PRO A 40 -2.67 3.17 -24.33
CA PRO A 40 -3.46 4.15 -23.59
C PRO A 40 -2.76 5.52 -23.56
N SER A 41 -3.53 6.61 -23.61
CA SER A 41 -3.01 7.98 -23.72
C SER A 41 -2.02 8.37 -22.62
N GLU A 42 -2.20 7.84 -21.41
CA GLU A 42 -1.32 8.06 -20.25
C GLU A 42 0.03 7.37 -20.44
N VAL A 43 0.03 6.13 -20.93
CA VAL A 43 1.25 5.37 -21.23
C VAL A 43 2.00 6.05 -22.37
N ALA A 44 1.31 6.47 -23.43
CA ALA A 44 1.92 7.20 -24.53
C ALA A 44 2.52 8.54 -24.09
N ALA A 45 1.82 9.29 -23.22
CA ALA A 45 2.34 10.54 -22.64
C ALA A 45 3.68 10.32 -21.92
N GLN A 46 3.81 9.23 -21.16
CA GLN A 46 5.04 8.90 -20.44
C GLN A 46 6.14 8.38 -21.37
N VAL A 47 5.81 7.39 -22.21
CA VAL A 47 6.80 6.64 -23.00
C VAL A 47 7.26 7.43 -24.23
N ILE A 48 6.32 8.01 -24.99
CA ILE A 48 6.63 8.68 -26.26
C ILE A 48 7.04 10.14 -26.05
N PHE A 49 6.37 10.82 -25.12
CA PHE A 49 6.57 12.26 -24.91
C PHE A 49 7.41 12.59 -23.67
N GLY A 50 7.89 11.59 -22.93
CA GLY A 50 8.71 11.79 -21.73
C GLY A 50 8.00 12.60 -20.65
N LYS A 51 6.66 12.64 -20.64
CA LYS A 51 5.91 13.41 -19.64
C LYS A 51 5.89 12.66 -18.33
N TYR A 52 6.05 13.40 -17.24
CA TYR A 52 5.67 12.91 -15.92
C TYR A 52 4.15 12.86 -15.87
N VAL A 53 3.60 11.64 -15.98
CA VAL A 53 2.18 11.40 -15.76
C VAL A 53 2.01 11.10 -14.29
N GLU A 54 1.71 12.14 -13.52
CA GLU A 54 1.40 12.00 -12.11
C GLU A 54 -0.08 11.65 -11.97
N SER A 55 -0.39 10.43 -11.53
CA SER A 55 -1.74 10.04 -11.12
C SER A 55 -2.07 10.48 -9.69
N SER A 56 -1.09 11.06 -8.98
CA SER A 56 -1.31 11.71 -7.69
C SER A 56 -2.28 12.88 -7.87
N GLY A 57 -3.28 12.97 -7.00
CA GLY A 57 -4.35 13.96 -7.08
C GLY A 57 -5.66 13.47 -7.71
N LEU A 58 -5.70 12.32 -8.40
CA LEU A 58 -6.96 11.76 -8.90
C LEU A 58 -7.89 11.29 -7.77
N VAL A 59 -7.32 10.68 -6.74
CA VAL A 59 -8.05 10.18 -5.56
C VAL A 59 -7.40 10.67 -4.26
N PHE A 60 -6.07 10.63 -4.18
CA PHE A 60 -5.29 11.15 -3.06
C PHE A 60 -4.20 12.09 -3.58
N SER A 61 -4.02 13.25 -2.95
CA SER A 61 -2.92 14.16 -3.28
C SER A 61 -1.56 13.55 -2.91
N GLY A 62 -0.49 14.02 -3.54
CA GLY A 62 0.88 13.66 -3.17
C GLY A 62 1.16 13.86 -1.67
N ASP A 63 0.65 14.92 -1.07
CA ASP A 63 0.78 15.18 0.37
C ASP A 63 0.13 14.10 1.23
N LEU A 64 -1.08 13.63 0.85
CA LEU A 64 -1.74 12.52 1.53
C LEU A 64 -0.96 11.22 1.38
N ILE A 65 -0.38 10.99 0.19
CA ILE A 65 0.51 9.83 -0.05
C ILE A 65 1.74 9.90 0.87
N GLN A 66 2.34 11.08 1.01
CA GLN A 66 3.48 11.29 1.91
C GLN A 66 3.12 11.09 3.39
N MET A 67 1.88 11.37 3.79
CA MET A 67 1.39 11.10 5.15
C MET A 67 1.24 9.60 5.46
N PHE A 68 1.10 8.73 4.46
CA PHE A 68 1.07 7.27 4.69
C PHE A 68 2.46 6.70 5.00
N VAL A 69 3.53 7.44 4.71
CA VAL A 69 4.90 7.01 5.00
C VAL A 69 5.23 7.39 6.43
N ASP A 70 5.38 6.37 7.28
CA ASP A 70 5.88 6.54 8.65
C ASP A 70 7.34 7.02 8.64
N ARG A 71 7.53 8.34 8.80
CA ARG A 71 8.85 8.98 8.81
C ARG A 71 9.63 8.69 10.10
N GLU A 72 8.96 8.32 11.20
CA GLU A 72 9.66 7.96 12.44
C GLU A 72 10.37 6.61 12.34
N ALA A 73 10.02 5.78 11.36
CA ALA A 73 10.79 4.59 11.02
C ALA A 73 12.25 4.93 10.59
N GLU A 74 12.55 6.17 10.19
CA GLU A 74 13.93 6.61 9.93
C GLU A 74 14.77 6.78 11.19
N TYR A 75 14.17 7.02 12.36
CA TYR A 75 14.89 7.35 13.58
C TYR A 75 15.32 6.12 14.40
N TYR A 76 14.57 5.02 14.29
CA TYR A 76 14.80 3.80 15.08
C TYR A 76 15.29 2.59 14.26
N GLY A 77 15.18 2.65 12.92
CA GLY A 77 15.53 1.55 12.02
C GLY A 77 16.36 2.03 10.84
N GLY A 78 17.51 1.41 10.60
CA GLY A 78 18.30 1.69 9.40
C GLY A 78 17.50 1.50 8.09
N ALA A 79 18.02 1.97 6.96
CA ALA A 79 17.37 1.91 5.65
C ALA A 79 16.80 0.52 5.24
N TRP A 80 17.31 -0.56 5.84
CA TRP A 80 16.84 -1.94 5.66
C TRP A 80 15.47 -2.25 6.29
N GLU A 81 15.11 -1.63 7.41
CA GLU A 81 13.78 -1.80 8.04
C GLU A 81 12.69 -1.06 7.24
N ARG A 82 13.03 0.09 6.62
CA ARG A 82 12.13 0.83 5.72
C ARG A 82 11.62 -0.02 4.57
N GLN A 83 12.53 -0.75 3.91
CA GLN A 83 12.20 -1.53 2.72
C GLN A 83 11.35 -2.76 3.09
N HIS A 84 11.63 -3.41 4.23
CA HIS A 84 10.85 -4.56 4.70
C HIS A 84 9.40 -4.20 5.04
N ARG A 85 9.10 -3.00 5.56
CA ARG A 85 7.70 -2.63 5.87
C ARG A 85 6.80 -2.52 4.63
N ILE A 86 7.36 -2.08 3.50
CA ILE A 86 6.59 -1.80 2.27
C ILE A 86 6.58 -3.00 1.31
N THR A 87 7.64 -3.82 1.28
CA THR A 87 7.76 -4.92 0.30
C THR A 87 7.64 -6.32 0.89
N SER A 88 7.62 -6.48 2.22
CA SER A 88 7.45 -7.80 2.83
C SER A 88 6.02 -8.29 2.72
N ASP A 89 5.85 -9.61 2.84
CA ASP A 89 4.51 -10.22 2.88
C ASP A 89 3.85 -10.11 4.26
N ARG A 90 4.57 -9.60 5.27
CA ARG A 90 4.10 -9.51 6.66
C ARG A 90 4.81 -8.42 7.43
N TRP A 91 4.06 -7.67 8.22
CA TRP A 91 4.62 -6.75 9.20
C TRP A 91 3.68 -6.60 10.39
N TYR A 92 4.23 -6.38 11.58
CA TYR A 92 3.46 -5.98 12.74
C TYR A 92 4.33 -5.18 13.71
N SER A 93 3.68 -4.32 14.49
CA SER A 93 4.32 -3.62 15.60
C SER A 93 4.27 -4.48 16.85
N GLU A 94 5.44 -4.88 17.36
CA GLU A 94 5.52 -5.67 18.60
C GLU A 94 4.86 -4.95 19.78
N GLN A 95 5.08 -3.65 19.91
CA GLN A 95 4.48 -2.84 20.97
C GLN A 95 2.96 -2.87 20.92
N ASP A 96 2.36 -2.74 19.73
CA ASP A 96 0.92 -2.77 19.57
C ASP A 96 0.33 -4.17 19.80
N VAL A 97 1.05 -5.22 19.40
CA VAL A 97 0.65 -6.60 19.70
C VAL A 97 0.66 -6.85 21.21
N GLN A 98 1.69 -6.40 21.94
CA GLN A 98 1.75 -6.56 23.40
C GLN A 98 0.67 -5.74 24.10
N MET A 99 0.45 -4.51 23.67
CA MET A 99 -0.60 -3.66 24.19
C MET A 99 -1.99 -4.24 23.95
N ALA A 100 -2.26 -4.76 22.75
CA ALA A 100 -3.52 -5.43 22.45
C ALA A 100 -3.75 -6.63 23.39
N LYS A 101 -2.72 -7.44 23.67
CA LYS A 101 -2.80 -8.56 24.63
C LYS A 101 -3.18 -8.11 26.05
N GLN A 102 -2.72 -6.94 26.48
CA GLN A 102 -3.01 -6.38 27.80
C GLN A 102 -4.41 -5.75 27.91
N LEU A 103 -5.01 -5.36 26.78
CA LEU A 103 -6.35 -4.78 26.76
C LEU A 103 -7.44 -5.86 26.90
N PRO A 104 -8.48 -5.62 27.73
CA PRO A 104 -9.69 -6.43 27.72
C PRO A 104 -10.28 -6.52 26.31
N TRP A 105 -10.83 -7.67 25.93
CA TRP A 105 -11.35 -7.92 24.59
C TRP A 105 -12.30 -6.82 24.08
N ALA A 106 -13.26 -6.41 24.93
CA ALA A 106 -14.21 -5.34 24.61
C ALA A 106 -13.54 -4.01 24.24
N ASN A 107 -12.40 -3.70 24.85
CA ASN A 107 -11.68 -2.45 24.62
C ASN A 107 -10.82 -2.51 23.35
N ARG A 108 -10.44 -3.71 22.88
CA ARG A 108 -9.66 -3.84 21.65
C ARG A 108 -10.47 -3.36 20.43
N ARG A 109 -11.78 -3.64 20.39
CA ARG A 109 -12.72 -3.17 19.35
C ARG A 109 -12.84 -1.66 19.26
N LEU A 110 -12.62 -0.95 20.36
CA LEU A 110 -12.68 0.51 20.39
C LEU A 110 -11.38 1.16 19.91
N ARG A 111 -10.30 0.37 19.82
CA ARG A 111 -8.97 0.86 19.48
C ARG A 111 -8.49 0.42 18.11
N TYR A 112 -8.83 -0.79 17.70
CA TYR A 112 -8.33 -1.38 16.47
C TYR A 112 -9.46 -1.59 15.47
N ALA A 113 -9.19 -1.29 14.21
CA ALA A 113 -10.04 -1.64 13.08
C ALA A 113 -9.28 -2.59 12.15
N ILE A 114 -9.94 -3.67 11.71
CA ILE A 114 -9.36 -4.65 10.79
C ILE A 114 -10.05 -4.50 9.44
N GLY A 115 -9.28 -4.38 8.37
CA GLY A 115 -9.77 -4.44 6.99
C GLY A 115 -9.15 -5.61 6.26
N ILE A 116 -9.96 -6.27 5.43
CA ILE A 116 -9.55 -7.45 4.67
C ILE A 116 -10.04 -7.31 3.23
N ASP A 117 -9.11 -7.41 2.29
CA ASP A 117 -9.38 -7.53 0.86
C ASP A 117 -9.08 -8.97 0.45
N PHE A 118 -10.13 -9.71 0.06
CA PHE A 118 -10.00 -11.11 -0.33
C PHE A 118 -9.77 -11.23 -1.83
N ALA A 119 -8.60 -11.75 -2.20
CA ALA A 119 -8.28 -12.08 -3.57
C ALA A 119 -8.43 -13.57 -3.88
N ARG A 120 -8.43 -13.90 -5.17
CA ARG A 120 -8.46 -15.27 -5.69
C ARG A 120 -7.04 -15.77 -6.03
N GLN A 121 -6.92 -16.78 -6.89
CA GLN A 121 -5.68 -17.52 -7.16
C GLN A 121 -4.51 -16.69 -7.73
N THR A 122 -4.76 -15.49 -8.26
CA THR A 122 -3.75 -14.67 -8.96
C THR A 122 -3.24 -13.49 -8.13
N ASP A 123 -4.13 -12.89 -7.34
CA ASP A 123 -3.88 -11.64 -6.63
C ASP A 123 -3.65 -11.89 -5.13
N PHE A 124 -3.16 -10.87 -4.44
CA PHE A 124 -2.90 -10.97 -3.02
C PHE A 124 -4.16 -10.72 -2.20
N THR A 125 -4.48 -11.62 -1.28
CA THR A 125 -5.37 -11.31 -0.16
C THR A 125 -4.59 -10.46 0.82
N VAL A 126 -5.15 -9.32 1.24
CA VAL A 126 -4.48 -8.37 2.14
C VAL A 126 -5.30 -8.19 3.41
N ILE A 127 -4.63 -8.29 4.55
CA ILE A 127 -5.18 -8.05 5.88
C ILE A 127 -4.39 -6.91 6.51
N PHE A 128 -5.08 -5.88 6.97
CA PHE A 128 -4.47 -4.75 7.67
C PHE A 128 -5.22 -4.43 8.95
N VAL A 129 -4.48 -3.97 9.96
CA VAL A 129 -5.05 -3.51 11.23
C VAL A 129 -4.54 -2.10 11.50
N LEU A 130 -5.47 -1.20 11.82
CA LEU A 130 -5.20 0.19 12.16
C LEU A 130 -5.44 0.42 13.66
N ASP A 131 -4.51 1.12 14.34
CA ASP A 131 -4.82 1.81 15.60
C ASP A 131 -5.58 3.10 15.26
N ILE A 132 -6.88 3.07 15.53
CA ILE A 132 -7.82 4.15 15.21
C ILE A 132 -8.00 5.15 16.36
N LEU A 133 -7.23 5.05 17.46
CA LEU A 133 -7.17 6.12 18.46
C LEU A 133 -6.13 7.19 18.10
N GLN A 134 -5.17 6.86 17.24
CA GLN A 134 -4.17 7.81 16.75
C GLN A 134 -4.72 8.60 15.55
N ARG A 135 -4.30 9.85 15.42
CA ARG A 135 -4.62 10.71 14.26
C ARG A 135 -3.31 11.34 13.76
N PRO A 136 -2.83 10.98 12.56
CA PRO A 136 -3.42 10.00 11.63
C PRO A 136 -3.49 8.58 12.21
N ALA A 137 -4.45 7.78 11.74
CA ALA A 137 -4.53 6.38 12.13
C ALA A 137 -3.28 5.63 11.62
N ARG A 138 -2.77 4.68 12.41
CA ARG A 138 -1.49 4.01 12.12
C ARG A 138 -1.70 2.53 11.86
N VAL A 139 -1.06 2.01 10.81
CA VAL A 139 -1.00 0.56 10.56
C VAL A 139 -0.16 -0.09 11.67
N VAL A 140 -0.71 -1.12 12.31
CA VAL A 140 -0.05 -1.88 13.39
C VAL A 140 0.16 -3.34 13.05
N TYR A 141 -0.51 -3.81 12.00
CA TYR A 141 -0.38 -5.16 11.48
C TYR A 141 -0.74 -5.18 10.00
N TYR A 142 0.00 -5.97 9.25
CA TYR A 142 -0.14 -6.15 7.82
C TYR A 142 0.24 -7.58 7.45
N LYS A 143 -0.57 -8.19 6.59
CA LYS A 143 -0.24 -9.44 5.94
C LYS A 143 -0.77 -9.39 4.52
N ARG A 144 0.02 -9.87 3.57
CA ARG A 144 -0.48 -10.28 2.26
C ARG A 144 -0.20 -11.76 2.00
N LEU A 145 -1.11 -12.41 1.31
CA LEU A 145 -1.09 -13.84 1.02
C LEU A 145 -1.39 -14.03 -0.47
N ASN A 146 -0.57 -14.79 -1.19
CA ASN A 146 -0.79 -15.07 -2.61
C ASN A 146 -0.60 -16.56 -2.88
N ARG A 147 -1.49 -17.14 -3.71
CA ARG A 147 -1.45 -18.56 -4.11
C ARG A 147 -1.33 -19.53 -2.93
N VAL A 148 -2.04 -19.25 -1.84
CA VAL A 148 -2.14 -20.13 -0.68
C VAL A 148 -3.52 -20.79 -0.60
N PRO A 149 -3.65 -21.96 0.06
CA PRO A 149 -4.95 -22.54 0.37
C PRO A 149 -5.83 -21.58 1.18
N TRP A 150 -7.15 -21.72 1.05
CA TRP A 150 -8.13 -20.92 1.78
C TRP A 150 -7.95 -21.03 3.30
N GLU A 151 -7.57 -22.20 3.79
CA GLU A 151 -7.28 -22.46 5.20
C GLU A 151 -6.18 -21.54 5.76
N SER A 152 -5.18 -21.21 4.95
CA SER A 152 -4.13 -20.27 5.33
C SER A 152 -4.67 -18.85 5.48
N ILE A 153 -5.60 -18.45 4.61
CA ILE A 153 -6.29 -17.16 4.69
C ILE A 153 -7.16 -17.12 5.95
N TYR A 154 -8.03 -18.10 6.16
CA TYR A 154 -8.90 -18.13 7.34
C TYR A 154 -8.12 -18.14 8.65
N ARG A 155 -7.02 -18.88 8.72
CA ARG A 155 -6.14 -18.91 9.90
C ARG A 155 -5.57 -17.53 10.20
N GLU A 156 -5.12 -16.82 9.18
CA GLU A 156 -4.55 -15.49 9.34
C GLU A 156 -5.61 -14.46 9.76
N VAL A 157 -6.81 -14.54 9.19
CA VAL A 157 -7.96 -13.73 9.63
C VAL A 157 -8.27 -13.98 11.10
N GLY A 158 -8.36 -15.26 11.50
CA GLY A 158 -8.58 -15.65 12.89
C GLY A 158 -7.48 -15.15 13.83
N ARG A 159 -6.21 -15.18 13.40
CA ARG A 159 -5.07 -14.63 14.16
C ARG A 159 -5.23 -13.12 14.36
N ALA A 160 -5.51 -12.36 13.30
CA ALA A 160 -5.68 -10.91 13.39
C ALA A 160 -6.87 -10.54 14.31
N LEU A 161 -8.01 -11.22 14.14
CA LEU A 161 -9.19 -11.07 15.01
C LEU A 161 -8.87 -11.39 16.47
N HIS A 162 -8.14 -12.46 16.74
CA HIS A 162 -7.77 -12.84 18.11
C HIS A 162 -6.82 -11.85 18.77
N LEU A 163 -5.81 -11.37 18.05
CA LEU A 163 -4.84 -10.43 18.58
C LEU A 163 -5.49 -9.08 18.88
N PHE A 164 -6.25 -8.54 17.94
CA PHE A 164 -6.73 -7.15 18.00
C PHE A 164 -8.21 -7.01 18.35
N GLY A 165 -8.93 -8.12 18.56
CA GLY A 165 -10.30 -8.18 19.06
C GLY A 165 -11.36 -7.48 18.21
N ALA A 166 -10.99 -6.89 17.07
CA ALA A 166 -11.84 -6.00 16.28
C ALA A 166 -12.91 -6.75 15.47
N SER A 167 -13.97 -6.05 15.09
CA SER A 167 -14.79 -6.47 13.95
C SER A 167 -13.97 -6.26 12.68
N ALA A 168 -13.92 -7.27 11.81
CA ALA A 168 -13.30 -7.12 10.50
C ALA A 168 -14.30 -6.54 9.51
N LEU A 169 -13.85 -5.56 8.74
CA LEU A 169 -14.52 -5.13 7.53
C LEU A 169 -13.90 -5.90 6.36
N CYS A 170 -14.68 -6.78 5.76
CA CYS A 170 -14.25 -7.59 4.63
C CYS A 170 -14.81 -7.00 3.34
N ASP A 171 -13.98 -6.85 2.32
CA ASP A 171 -14.47 -6.58 0.97
C ASP A 171 -15.16 -7.83 0.43
N SER A 172 -16.45 -7.70 0.12
CA SER A 172 -17.28 -8.74 -0.46
C SER A 172 -17.80 -8.39 -1.85
N THR A 173 -17.18 -7.43 -2.54
CA THR A 173 -17.63 -6.98 -3.87
C THR A 173 -17.46 -8.03 -4.99
N GLY A 174 -16.87 -9.20 -4.70
CA GLY A 174 -16.77 -10.33 -5.61
C GLY A 174 -17.15 -11.68 -4.98
N MET A 175 -17.43 -12.69 -5.82
CA MET A 175 -17.84 -14.05 -5.39
C MET A 175 -16.90 -14.73 -4.36
N ALA A 176 -15.64 -14.30 -4.27
CA ALA A 176 -14.70 -14.80 -3.28
C ALA A 176 -15.06 -14.34 -1.86
N GLY A 177 -15.47 -13.08 -1.69
CA GLY A 177 -15.82 -12.53 -0.38
C GLY A 177 -17.06 -13.19 0.22
N ASP A 178 -18.13 -13.38 -0.56
CA ASP A 178 -19.37 -14.01 -0.08
C ASP A 178 -19.12 -15.45 0.45
N VAL A 179 -18.41 -16.27 -0.33
CA VAL A 179 -18.10 -17.67 0.06
C VAL A 179 -17.20 -17.72 1.30
N ILE A 180 -16.29 -16.75 1.44
CA ILE A 180 -15.41 -16.65 2.61
C ILE A 180 -16.19 -16.23 3.85
N MET A 181 -17.09 -15.24 3.74
CA MET A 181 -17.91 -14.79 4.85
C MET A 181 -18.79 -15.93 5.37
N ASP A 182 -19.43 -16.70 4.48
CA ASP A 182 -20.20 -17.88 4.85
C ASP A 182 -19.35 -18.95 5.58
N ASN A 183 -18.09 -19.12 5.17
CA ASN A 183 -17.17 -20.08 5.82
C ASN A 183 -16.62 -19.56 7.15
N LEU A 184 -16.40 -18.25 7.30
CA LEU A 184 -15.96 -17.63 8.54
C LEU A 184 -17.08 -17.65 9.59
N ASP A 185 -18.34 -17.47 9.17
CA ASP A 185 -19.50 -17.52 10.07
C ASP A 185 -19.84 -18.96 10.51
N SER A 186 -19.58 -19.96 9.66
CA SER A 186 -19.88 -21.36 9.96
C SER A 186 -18.77 -22.11 10.70
N ARG A 187 -17.57 -21.54 10.84
CA ARG A 187 -16.41 -22.20 11.47
C ARG A 187 -15.75 -21.33 12.54
N LEU A 188 -15.67 -21.86 13.77
CA LEU A 188 -14.84 -21.27 14.82
C LEU A 188 -13.36 -21.56 14.52
N TYR A 189 -12.64 -20.59 13.95
CA TYR A 189 -11.20 -20.71 13.72
C TYR A 189 -10.42 -20.51 15.03
N CYS A 190 -9.73 -21.57 15.48
CA CYS A 190 -8.91 -21.55 16.68
C CYS A 190 -7.62 -20.73 16.45
N PRO A 191 -7.31 -19.75 17.32
CA PRO A 191 -6.14 -18.88 17.14
C PRO A 191 -4.81 -19.49 17.60
N VAL A 192 -4.81 -20.72 18.14
CA VAL A 192 -3.67 -21.29 18.90
C VAL A 192 -2.94 -22.42 18.17
N HIS A 193 -3.38 -22.86 16.99
CA HIS A 193 -2.77 -24.03 16.34
C HIS A 193 -1.83 -23.59 15.22
N ASP A 194 -0.52 -23.74 15.47
CA ASP A 194 0.53 -23.78 14.44
C ASP A 194 0.40 -25.06 13.60
#